data_AF-A0A847KIQ0-F1
#
_entry.id   AF-A0A847KIQ0-F1
#
_cell.length_a   1.000
_cell.length_b   1.000
_cell.length_c   1.000
_cell.angle_alpha   90.00
_cell.angle_beta   90.00
_cell.angle_gamma   90.00
#
_symmetry.space_group_name_H-M   'P 1'
#
loop_
_entity.id
_entity.type
_entity.pdbx_description
1 polymer ?
#
loop_
_entity_poly.entity_id
_entity_poly.type
_entity_poly.pdbx_seq_one_letter_code
_entity_poly.pdbx_strand_id
1 'polypeptide(L)'
;MAGGAQDEKTVLQREFVVSALYLALALWATALIVPPDILPSKWIVVAEVFGIALGLLLMHWLAFSLAVQLVDHAKLDALLFKEGAAQIAGGLAVAAVAVLPFIILDRANIALTTTLLLLAAIPALTGYAIARQRRQSRSRSATIALAVAVIAFAVVWLKIALTY
;
A
#
# COMPACT_ATOMS: atom_id res chain seq x y z
N MET A 1 29.58 8.98 -14.76
CA MET A 1 29.12 8.05 -13.71
C MET A 1 27.97 8.58 -12.84
N ALA A 2 27.48 9.82 -13.02
CA ALA A 2 26.36 10.37 -12.24
C ALA A 2 24.96 9.82 -12.61
N GLY A 3 24.80 9.19 -13.78
CA GLY A 3 23.51 8.64 -14.24
C GLY A 3 23.05 7.41 -13.46
N GLY A 4 23.94 6.46 -13.17
CA GLY A 4 23.56 5.17 -12.57
C GLY A 4 22.96 5.27 -11.15
N ALA A 5 23.46 6.16 -10.31
CA ALA A 5 22.96 6.33 -8.94
C ALA A 5 21.58 7.03 -8.89
N GLN A 6 21.32 7.92 -9.86
CA GLN A 6 20.04 8.61 -9.98
C GLN A 6 18.96 7.65 -10.49
N ASP A 7 19.31 6.78 -11.44
CA ASP A 7 18.43 5.74 -11.96
C ASP A 7 18.06 4.72 -10.88
N GLU A 8 19.04 4.26 -10.08
CA GLU A 8 18.80 3.37 -8.94
C GLU A 8 17.79 3.99 -7.95
N LYS A 9 18.00 5.24 -7.53
CA LYS A 9 17.09 5.90 -6.59
C LYS A 9 15.66 5.97 -7.12
N THR A 10 15.49 6.28 -8.41
CA THR A 10 14.16 6.34 -9.03
C THR A 10 13.50 4.96 -9.07
N VAL A 11 14.27 3.90 -9.35
CA VAL A 11 13.78 2.52 -9.30
C VAL A 11 13.33 2.15 -7.89
N LEU A 12 14.16 2.36 -6.87
CA LEU A 12 13.81 2.04 -5.48
C LEU A 12 12.57 2.82 -4.99
N GLN A 13 12.45 4.10 -5.38
CA GLN A 13 11.27 4.90 -5.06
C GLN A 13 10.00 4.36 -5.73
N ARG A 14 10.11 3.92 -6.99
CA ARG A 14 8.99 3.29 -7.70
C ARG A 14 8.54 2.02 -6.99
N GLU A 15 9.48 1.12 -6.68
CA GLU A 15 9.18 -0.16 -6.03
C GLU A 15 8.54 0.03 -4.64
N PHE A 16 9.03 0.99 -3.86
CA PHE A 16 8.42 1.39 -2.60
C PHE A 16 6.96 1.84 -2.78
N VAL A 17 6.70 2.76 -3.72
CA VAL A 17 5.36 3.33 -3.94
C VAL A 17 4.39 2.28 -4.48
N VAL A 18 4.84 1.40 -5.37
CA VAL A 18 4.02 0.29 -5.91
C VAL A 18 3.56 -0.62 -4.77
N SER A 19 4.49 -1.08 -3.94
CA SER A 19 4.15 -1.96 -2.81
C SER A 19 3.24 -1.27 -1.79
N ALA A 20 3.49 0.01 -1.47
CA ALA A 20 2.64 0.80 -0.59
C ALA A 20 1.21 0.91 -1.13
N LEU A 21 1.03 1.24 -2.41
CA LEU A 21 -0.29 1.33 -3.05
C LEU A 21 -1.00 -0.02 -3.06
N TYR A 22 -0.29 -1.09 -3.45
CA TYR A 22 -0.84 -2.45 -3.47
C TYR A 22 -1.36 -2.84 -2.09
N LEU A 23 -0.54 -2.68 -1.05
CA LEU A 23 -0.92 -3.07 0.29
C LEU A 23 -2.03 -2.17 0.86
N ALA A 24 -2.03 -0.88 0.53
CA ALA A 24 -3.10 0.03 0.92
C ALA A 24 -4.46 -0.43 0.39
N LEU A 25 -4.52 -0.79 -0.90
CA LEU A 25 -5.75 -1.29 -1.52
C LEU A 25 -6.18 -2.64 -0.94
N ALA A 26 -5.23 -3.56 -0.72
CA ALA A 26 -5.51 -4.87 -0.15
C ALA A 26 -6.08 -4.76 1.27
N LEU A 27 -5.42 -3.99 2.14
CA LEU A 27 -5.88 -3.77 3.51
C LEU A 27 -7.19 -2.96 3.55
N TRP A 28 -7.39 -2.02 2.62
CA TRP A 28 -8.63 -1.25 2.54
C TRP A 28 -9.82 -2.16 2.23
N ALA A 29 -9.67 -3.06 1.26
CA ALA A 29 -10.70 -4.05 0.94
C ALA A 29 -11.02 -4.95 2.13
N THR A 30 -9.99 -5.45 2.84
CA THR A 30 -10.17 -6.29 4.02
C THR A 30 -10.85 -5.54 5.17
N ALA A 31 -10.50 -4.27 5.41
CA ALA A 31 -11.11 -3.49 6.48
C ALA A 31 -12.57 -3.11 6.19
N LEU A 32 -12.93 -2.91 4.91
CA LEU A 32 -14.26 -2.44 4.52
C LEU A 32 -15.37 -3.49 4.72
N ILE A 33 -15.00 -4.77 4.76
CA ILE A 33 -15.95 -5.88 4.95
C ILE A 33 -16.23 -6.20 6.42
N VAL A 34 -15.49 -5.60 7.36
CA VAL A 34 -15.62 -5.89 8.79
C VAL A 34 -16.76 -5.04 9.38
N PRO A 35 -17.82 -5.66 9.93
CA PRO A 35 -18.87 -4.91 10.62
C PRO A 35 -18.30 -4.28 11.91
N PRO A 36 -18.56 -2.98 12.19
CA PRO A 36 -17.96 -2.28 13.32
C PRO A 36 -18.36 -2.82 14.69
N ASP A 37 -19.55 -3.43 14.79
CA ASP A 37 -20.17 -3.94 16.01
C ASP A 37 -19.60 -5.29 16.47
N ILE A 38 -18.88 -6.01 15.62
CA ILE A 38 -18.30 -7.33 15.92
C ILE A 38 -16.77 -7.32 15.98
N LEU A 39 -16.15 -6.14 16.04
CA LEU A 39 -14.68 -6.04 16.11
C LEU A 39 -14.14 -6.79 17.34
N PRO A 40 -13.15 -7.67 17.16
CA PRO A 40 -12.48 -8.31 18.30
C PRO A 40 -11.68 -7.27 19.08
N SER A 41 -10.99 -7.72 20.15
CA SER A 41 -10.12 -6.82 20.92
C SER A 41 -9.11 -6.11 20.00
N LYS A 42 -8.77 -4.85 20.32
CA LYS A 42 -7.87 -4.03 19.48
C LYS A 42 -6.54 -4.72 19.15
N TRP A 43 -6.00 -5.53 20.08
CA TRP A 43 -4.75 -6.25 19.87
C TRP A 43 -4.88 -7.43 18.90
N ILE A 44 -6.05 -8.07 18.85
CA ILE A 44 -6.34 -9.10 17.84
C ILE A 44 -6.40 -8.44 16.46
N VAL A 45 -7.12 -7.31 16.33
CA VAL A 45 -7.18 -6.57 15.05
C VAL A 45 -5.78 -6.15 14.59
N VAL A 46 -4.95 -5.61 15.49
CA VAL A 46 -3.56 -5.24 15.17
C VAL A 46 -2.76 -6.46 14.71
N ALA A 47 -2.86 -7.59 15.42
CA ALA A 47 -2.15 -8.81 15.06
C ALA A 47 -2.61 -9.38 13.70
N GLU A 48 -3.91 -9.34 13.41
CA GLU A 48 -4.47 -9.80 12.14
C GLU A 48 -4.04 -8.91 10.98
N VAL A 49 -4.20 -7.59 11.09
CA VAL A 49 -3.80 -6.64 10.03
C VAL A 49 -2.30 -6.75 9.75
N PHE A 50 -1.48 -6.79 10.81
CA PHE A 50 -0.03 -6.91 10.65
C PHE A 50 0.39 -8.29 10.12
N GLY A 51 -0.28 -9.36 10.56
CA GLY A 51 -0.06 -10.72 10.09
C GLY A 51 -0.40 -10.88 8.60
N ILE A 52 -1.54 -10.34 8.17
CA ILE A 52 -1.95 -10.30 6.75
C ILE A 52 -0.92 -9.52 5.94
N ALA A 53 -0.53 -8.34 6.41
CA ALA A 53 0.46 -7.51 5.72
C ALA A 53 1.80 -8.24 5.56
N LEU A 54 2.31 -8.84 6.64
CA LEU A 54 3.57 -9.58 6.60
C LEU A 54 3.49 -10.80 5.69
N GLY A 55 2.38 -11.55 5.74
CA GLY A 55 2.14 -12.68 4.85
C GLY A 55 2.14 -12.27 3.38
N LEU A 56 1.43 -11.20 3.03
CA LEU A 56 1.40 -10.67 1.66
C LEU A 56 2.79 -10.20 1.20
N LEU A 57 3.55 -9.55 2.07
CA LEU A 57 4.89 -9.07 1.75
C LEU A 57 5.89 -10.22 1.54
N LEU A 58 5.82 -11.26 2.37
CA LEU A 58 6.64 -12.46 2.19
C LEU A 58 6.28 -13.21 0.90
N MET A 59 4.98 -13.33 0.59
CA MET A 59 4.53 -13.89 -0.69
C MET A 59 5.03 -13.06 -1.87
N HIS A 60 4.98 -11.73 -1.77
CA HIS A 60 5.47 -10.83 -2.82
C HIS A 60 6.97 -10.98 -3.03
N TRP A 61 7.75 -11.02 -1.94
CA TRP A 61 9.19 -11.24 -1.99
C TRP A 61 9.56 -12.57 -2.64
N LEU A 62 8.86 -13.64 -2.27
CA LEU A 62 9.08 -14.96 -2.86
C LEU A 62 8.76 -14.95 -4.36
N ALA A 63 7.61 -14.40 -4.75
CA ALA A 63 7.19 -14.30 -6.15
C ALA A 63 8.19 -13.48 -6.98
N PHE A 64 8.63 -12.33 -6.46
CA PHE A 64 9.65 -11.48 -7.08
C PHE A 64 10.97 -12.25 -7.26
N SER A 65 11.44 -12.92 -6.22
CA SER A 65 12.70 -13.68 -6.25
C SER A 65 12.66 -14.83 -7.27
N LEU A 66 11.52 -15.50 -7.42
CA LEU A 66 11.32 -16.54 -8.41
C LEU A 66 11.23 -15.97 -9.83
N ALA A 67 10.52 -14.86 -10.01
CA ALA A 67 10.37 -14.20 -11.31
C ALA A 67 11.71 -13.72 -11.87
N VAL A 68 12.54 -13.10 -11.03
CA VAL A 68 13.90 -12.65 -11.40
C VAL A 68 14.77 -13.82 -11.85
N GLN A 69 14.79 -14.91 -11.08
CA GLN A 69 15.58 -16.11 -11.44
C GLN A 69 15.08 -16.74 -12.74
N LEU A 70 13.76 -16.77 -12.97
CA LEU A 70 13.16 -17.35 -14.16
C LEU A 70 13.45 -16.52 -15.42
N VAL A 71 13.25 -15.20 -15.36
CA VAL A 71 13.25 -14.32 -16.54
C VAL A 71 14.65 -13.80 -16.86
N ASP A 72 15.37 -13.29 -15.85
CA ASP A 72 16.65 -12.63 -16.10
C ASP A 72 17.82 -13.62 -16.09
N HIS A 73 17.56 -14.88 -15.72
CA HIS A 73 18.57 -15.90 -15.38
C HIS A 73 19.64 -15.35 -14.44
N ALA A 74 19.29 -14.29 -13.71
CA ALA A 74 20.19 -13.52 -12.91
C ALA A 74 20.31 -14.17 -11.54
N LYS A 75 21.55 -14.20 -11.04
CA LYS A 75 21.76 -14.36 -9.60
C LYS A 75 21.24 -13.10 -8.93
N LEU A 76 20.58 -13.24 -7.79
CA LEU A 76 20.14 -12.11 -6.98
C LEU A 76 21.35 -11.22 -6.68
N ASP A 77 21.43 -10.09 -7.38
CA ASP A 77 22.49 -9.11 -7.21
C ASP A 77 22.10 -8.06 -6.16
N ALA A 78 23.03 -7.15 -5.87
CA ALA A 78 22.80 -6.14 -4.84
C ALA A 78 21.67 -5.16 -5.18
N LEU A 79 21.37 -4.92 -6.46
CA LEU A 79 20.31 -4.01 -6.87
C LEU A 79 18.94 -4.65 -6.68
N LEU A 80 18.77 -5.90 -7.14
CA LEU A 80 17.54 -6.67 -6.97
C LEU A 80 17.17 -6.85 -5.49
N PHE A 81 18.17 -7.07 -4.63
CA PHE A 81 17.94 -7.12 -3.19
C PHE A 81 17.42 -5.78 -2.64
N LYS A 82 17.99 -4.64 -3.09
CA LYS A 82 17.51 -3.31 -2.69
C LYS A 82 16.11 -3.03 -3.21
N GLU A 83 15.78 -3.47 -4.42
CA GLU A 83 14.43 -3.34 -4.99
C GLU A 83 13.39 -4.05 -4.13
N GLY A 84 13.61 -5.34 -3.85
CA GLY A 84 12.68 -6.07 -2.99
C GLY A 84 12.67 -5.52 -1.54
N ALA A 85 13.79 -5.03 -1.02
CA ALA A 85 13.81 -4.35 0.29
C ALA A 85 12.97 -3.06 0.27
N ALA A 86 12.99 -2.29 -0.83
CA ALA A 86 12.14 -1.12 -1.01
C ALA A 86 10.66 -1.51 -1.06
N GLN A 87 10.31 -2.62 -1.72
CA GLN A 87 8.95 -3.16 -1.71
C GLN A 87 8.50 -3.55 -0.29
N ILE A 88 9.33 -4.29 0.45
CA ILE A 88 9.05 -4.65 1.85
C ILE A 88 8.85 -3.41 2.71
N ALA A 89 9.73 -2.41 2.58
CA ALA A 89 9.63 -1.16 3.33
C ALA A 89 8.34 -0.39 3.00
N GLY A 90 7.94 -0.32 1.73
CA GLY A 90 6.70 0.31 1.28
C GLY A 90 5.47 -0.32 1.89
N GLY A 91 5.41 -1.66 1.88
CA GLY A 91 4.32 -2.40 2.52
C GLY A 91 4.29 -2.23 4.03
N LEU A 92 5.42 -2.40 4.72
CA LEU A 92 5.47 -2.26 6.18
C LEU A 92 5.06 -0.85 6.63
N ALA A 93 5.42 0.19 5.87
CA ALA A 93 4.98 1.56 6.16
C ALA A 93 3.44 1.66 6.14
N VAL A 94 2.78 1.04 5.16
CA VAL A 94 1.31 1.05 5.07
C VAL A 94 0.66 0.18 6.14
N ALA A 95 1.25 -0.98 6.45
CA ALA A 95 0.79 -1.81 7.57
C ALA A 95 0.82 -1.02 8.89
N ALA A 96 1.90 -0.28 9.15
CA ALA A 96 2.02 0.60 10.31
C ALA A 96 0.92 1.67 10.32
N VAL A 97 0.67 2.34 9.19
CA VAL A 97 -0.41 3.33 9.05
C VAL A 97 -1.79 2.70 9.32
N ALA A 98 -2.01 1.46 8.90
CA ALA A 98 -3.29 0.77 9.08
C ALA A 98 -3.58 0.40 10.55
N VAL A 99 -2.55 -0.01 11.30
CA VAL A 99 -2.69 -0.43 12.71
C VAL A 99 -2.63 0.73 13.70
N LEU A 100 -1.99 1.85 13.33
CA LEU A 100 -1.77 2.98 14.23
C LEU A 100 -3.05 3.52 14.88
N PRO A 101 -4.19 3.69 14.16
CA PRO A 101 -5.44 4.13 14.78
C PRO A 101 -5.94 3.20 15.89
N PHE A 102 -5.78 1.88 15.75
CA PHE A 102 -6.19 0.90 16.76
C PHE A 102 -5.31 0.91 18.00
N ILE A 103 -4.06 1.40 17.89
CA ILE A 103 -3.15 1.54 19.02
C ILE A 103 -3.48 2.81 19.81
N ILE A 104 -3.71 3.93 19.11
CA ILE A 104 -3.82 5.26 19.74
C ILE A 104 -5.25 5.65 20.12
N LEU A 105 -6.28 5.08 19.48
CA LEU A 105 -7.68 5.42 19.73
C LEU A 105 -8.37 4.33 20.55
N ASP A 106 -9.09 4.72 21.60
CA ASP A 106 -9.78 3.77 22.48
C ASP A 106 -11.10 3.25 21.91
N ARG A 107 -11.71 3.99 20.97
CA ARG A 107 -12.99 3.62 20.37
C ARG A 107 -12.78 2.88 19.05
N ALA A 108 -13.11 1.59 19.04
CA ALA A 108 -12.93 0.70 17.89
C ALA A 108 -13.57 1.23 16.59
N ASN A 109 -14.79 1.78 16.66
CA ASN A 109 -15.46 2.36 15.48
C ASN A 109 -14.73 3.57 14.91
N ILE A 110 -14.15 4.41 15.77
CA ILE A 110 -13.37 5.57 15.34
C ILE A 110 -12.06 5.08 14.74
N ALA A 111 -11.38 4.11 15.38
CA ALA A 111 -10.16 3.50 14.85
C ALA A 111 -10.37 2.90 13.46
N LEU A 112 -11.42 2.09 13.26
CA LEU A 112 -11.75 1.51 11.96
C LEU A 112 -12.04 2.59 10.92
N THR A 113 -12.88 3.57 11.23
CA THR A 113 -13.20 4.67 10.31
C THR A 113 -11.93 5.46 9.93
N THR A 114 -11.07 5.76 10.90
CA THR A 114 -9.79 6.44 10.67
C THR A 114 -8.87 5.59 9.79
N THR A 115 -8.74 4.29 10.05
CA THR A 115 -7.95 3.37 9.22
C THR A 115 -8.47 3.34 7.78
N LEU A 116 -9.78 3.24 7.57
CA LEU A 116 -10.39 3.27 6.23
C LEU A 116 -10.07 4.58 5.49
N LEU A 117 -10.19 5.72 6.18
CA LEU A 117 -9.87 7.03 5.59
C LEU A 117 -8.39 7.16 5.25
N LEU A 118 -7.49 6.70 6.12
CA LEU A 118 -6.04 6.73 5.87
C LEU A 118 -5.66 5.85 4.68
N LEU A 119 -6.20 4.63 4.61
CA LEU A 119 -5.93 3.71 3.50
C LEU A 119 -6.47 4.25 2.17
N ALA A 120 -7.68 4.84 2.16
CA ALA A 120 -8.25 5.51 1.00
C ALA A 120 -7.46 6.75 0.56
N ALA A 121 -6.88 7.47 1.53
CA ALA A 121 -6.10 8.68 1.25
C ALA A 121 -4.78 8.38 0.53
N ILE A 122 -4.16 7.21 0.75
CA ILE A 122 -2.88 6.84 0.11
C ILE A 122 -2.95 6.96 -1.43
N PRO A 123 -3.83 6.24 -2.15
CA PRO A 123 -3.92 6.35 -3.61
C PRO A 123 -4.34 7.76 -4.07
N ALA A 124 -5.26 8.42 -3.34
CA ALA A 124 -5.70 9.77 -3.67
C ALA A 124 -4.55 10.79 -3.60
N LEU A 125 -3.75 10.73 -2.53
CA LEU A 125 -2.57 11.59 -2.34
C LEU A 125 -1.48 11.28 -3.36
N THR A 126 -1.29 10.02 -3.77
CA THR A 126 -0.40 9.68 -4.88
C THR A 126 -0.89 10.32 -6.18
N GLY A 127 -2.18 10.25 -6.51
CA GLY A 127 -2.76 10.93 -7.67
C GLY A 127 -2.55 12.44 -7.64
N TYR A 128 -2.76 13.06 -6.48
CA TYR A 128 -2.47 14.48 -6.26
C TYR A 128 -0.98 14.80 -6.49
N ALA A 129 -0.09 14.00 -5.91
CA ALA A 129 1.36 14.19 -6.02
C ALA A 129 1.83 14.08 -7.48
N ILE A 130 1.33 13.11 -8.25
CA ILE A 130 1.60 12.97 -9.68
C ILE A 130 1.19 14.24 -10.43
N ALA A 131 -0.02 14.76 -10.18
CA ALA A 131 -0.50 15.98 -10.82
C ALA A 131 0.34 17.20 -10.48
N ARG A 132 0.77 17.32 -9.22
CA ARG A 132 1.62 18.41 -8.74
C ARG A 132 3.04 18.36 -9.32
N GLN A 133 3.63 17.18 -9.44
CA GLN A 133 4.93 16.99 -10.10
C GLN A 133 4.89 17.40 -11.57
N ARG A 134 3.74 17.20 -12.24
CA ARG A 134 3.46 17.68 -13.60
C ARG A 134 3.07 19.16 -13.68
N ARG A 135 3.32 19.94 -12.61
CA ARG A 135 3.05 21.38 -12.48
C ARG A 135 1.59 21.79 -12.77
N GLN A 136 0.63 20.88 -12.59
CA GLN A 136 -0.79 21.21 -12.77
C GLN A 136 -1.29 22.17 -11.67
N SER A 137 -2.36 22.91 -11.94
CA SER A 137 -3.00 23.78 -10.93
C SER A 137 -3.51 22.98 -9.73
N ARG A 138 -3.75 23.66 -8.59
CA ARG A 138 -4.28 23.01 -7.37
C ARG A 138 -5.64 22.36 -7.62
N SER A 139 -6.53 23.06 -8.34
CA SER A 139 -7.85 22.54 -8.71
C SER A 139 -7.74 21.28 -9.55
N ARG A 140 -6.94 21.29 -10.61
CA ARG A 140 -6.74 20.12 -11.47
C ARG A 140 -6.08 18.96 -10.74
N SER A 141 -5.17 19.24 -9.82
CA SER A 141 -4.55 18.21 -8.98
C SER A 141 -5.56 17.57 -8.03
N ALA A 142 -6.47 18.36 -7.45
CA ALA A 142 -7.57 17.83 -6.64
C ALA A 142 -8.55 16.99 -7.47
N THR A 143 -8.86 17.39 -8.70
CA THR A 143 -9.68 16.58 -9.62
C THR A 143 -9.01 15.25 -9.94
N ILE A 144 -7.71 15.23 -10.19
CA ILE A 144 -6.96 13.98 -10.44
C ILE A 144 -6.96 13.10 -9.18
N ALA A 145 -6.73 13.68 -8.01
CA ALA A 145 -6.79 12.96 -6.73
C ALA A 145 -8.16 12.30 -6.52
N LEU A 146 -9.25 13.04 -6.78
CA LEU A 146 -10.60 12.54 -6.69
C LEU A 146 -10.85 11.41 -7.71
N ALA A 147 -10.42 11.57 -8.95
CA ALA A 147 -10.55 10.53 -9.97
C ALA A 147 -9.81 9.24 -9.57
N VAL A 148 -8.59 9.35 -9.04
CA VAL A 148 -7.82 8.21 -8.52
C VAL A 148 -8.51 7.58 -7.32
N ALA A 149 -9.07 8.37 -6.40
CA ALA A 149 -9.84 7.85 -5.26
C ALA A 149 -11.06 7.05 -5.72
N VAL A 150 -11.81 7.55 -6.71
CA VAL A 150 -12.97 6.86 -7.30
C VAL A 150 -12.55 5.54 -7.96
N ILE A 151 -11.46 5.53 -8.73
CA ILE A 151 -10.93 4.30 -9.35
C ILE A 151 -10.48 3.31 -8.27
N ALA A 152 -9.75 3.77 -7.26
CA ALA A 152 -9.28 2.92 -6.16
C ALA A 152 -10.45 2.31 -5.40
N PHE A 153 -11.49 3.10 -5.11
CA PHE A 153 -12.72 2.62 -4.51
C PHE A 153 -13.40 1.56 -5.40
N ALA A 154 -13.49 1.78 -6.71
CA ALA A 154 -14.08 0.83 -7.63
C ALA A 154 -13.30 -0.50 -7.67
N VAL A 155 -11.97 -0.46 -7.63
CA VAL A 155 -11.12 -1.66 -7.55
C VAL A 155 -11.35 -2.43 -6.24
N VAL A 156 -11.40 -1.70 -5.11
CA VAL A 156 -11.68 -2.29 -3.79
C VAL A 156 -13.08 -2.91 -3.77
N TRP A 157 -14.07 -2.19 -4.26
CA TRP A 157 -15.45 -2.67 -4.33
C TRP A 157 -15.56 -3.92 -5.21
N LEU A 158 -14.91 -3.95 -6.37
CA LEU A 158 -14.86 -5.12 -7.25
C LEU A 158 -14.21 -6.31 -6.53
N LYS A 159 -13.10 -6.11 -5.82
CA LYS A 159 -12.46 -7.18 -5.03
C LYS A 159 -13.42 -7.77 -4.01
N ILE A 160 -14.18 -6.93 -3.31
CA ILE A 160 -15.17 -7.36 -2.31
C ILE A 160 -16.29 -8.14 -2.99
N ALA A 161 -16.85 -7.63 -4.09
CA ALA A 161 -17.92 -8.27 -4.86
C ALA A 161 -17.50 -9.58 -5.54
N LEU A 162 -16.19 -9.85 -5.68
CA LEU A 162 -15.68 -11.14 -6.16
C LEU A 162 -15.37 -12.14 -5.04
N THR A 163 -15.39 -11.68 -3.79
CA THR A 163 -15.10 -12.52 -2.61
C THR A 163 -16.38 -13.03 -1.95
N TYR A 164 -17.51 -12.36 -2.18
CA TYR A 164 -18.85 -12.65 -1.68
C TYR A 164 -19.83 -12.72 -2.84
#